data_AF-A0A1G7XET3-F1
#
_entry.id   AF-A0A1G7XET3-F1
#
_cell.length_a   1.000
_cell.length_b   1.000
_cell.length_c   1.000
_cell.angle_alpha   90.00
_cell.angle_beta   90.00
_cell.angle_gamma   90.00
#
_symmetry.space_group_name_H-M   'P 1'
#
loop_
_entity.id
_entity.type
_entity.pdbx_description
1 polymer ?
#
loop_
_entity_poly.entity_id
_entity_poly.type
_entity_poly.pdbx_seq_one_letter_code
_entity_poly.pdbx_strand_id
1 'polypeptide(L)'
;MKSKLFVLTKNGELHPVEDLQVKFENETGGLIKSPRSSYSDTTSNEHFDVKGIAEFLGMKPSGIYGLVHKRKIPHIKKGKRLYFFKDKILDWLRNGNVDTDQDIQNQADEYLRNHKV
;
A
#
# COMPACT_ATOMS: atom_id res chain seq x y z
N MET A 1 2.19 -3.02 -27.76
CA MET A 1 2.97 -4.20 -28.20
C MET A 1 2.95 -5.23 -27.09
N LYS A 2 2.74 -6.53 -27.38
CA LYS A 2 2.84 -7.59 -26.37
C LYS A 2 4.29 -8.12 -26.38
N SER A 3 4.99 -7.97 -25.26
CA SER A 3 6.32 -8.54 -25.04
C SER A 3 6.18 -9.95 -24.45
N LYS A 4 6.92 -10.93 -24.97
CA LYS A 4 6.98 -12.31 -24.45
C LYS A 4 8.31 -12.55 -23.74
N LEU A 5 8.28 -13.27 -22.63
CA LEU A 5 9.47 -13.63 -21.85
C LEU A 5 9.96 -15.04 -22.25
N PHE A 6 11.27 -15.21 -22.40
CA PHE A 6 11.92 -16.48 -22.72
C PHE A 6 13.06 -16.73 -21.73
N VAL A 7 13.32 -18.00 -21.42
CA VAL A 7 14.54 -18.43 -20.71
C VAL A 7 15.50 -19.10 -21.68
N LEU A 8 16.79 -18.79 -21.55
CA LEU A 8 17.87 -19.43 -22.30
C LEU A 8 18.41 -20.61 -21.48
N THR A 9 18.31 -21.82 -22.01
CA THR A 9 18.85 -23.01 -21.36
C THR A 9 20.37 -23.07 -21.51
N LYS A 10 21.04 -23.88 -20.66
CA LYS A 10 22.49 -24.12 -20.76
C LYS A 10 22.91 -24.69 -22.12
N ASN A 11 21.98 -25.28 -22.85
CA ASN A 11 22.19 -25.87 -24.17
C ASN A 11 21.94 -24.86 -25.31
N GLY A 12 21.61 -23.60 -24.98
CA GLY A 12 21.39 -22.53 -25.96
C GLY A 12 19.98 -22.44 -26.52
N GLU A 13 19.03 -23.25 -26.03
CA GLU A 13 17.63 -23.21 -26.50
C GLU A 13 16.82 -22.13 -25.77
N LEU A 14 15.98 -21.42 -26.52
CA LEU A 14 15.02 -20.47 -25.98
C LEU A 14 13.68 -21.16 -25.72
N HIS A 15 13.27 -21.20 -24.47
CA HIS A 15 11.96 -21.75 -24.08
C HIS A 15 11.03 -20.62 -23.62
N PRO A 16 9.80 -20.52 -24.16
CA PRO A 16 8.83 -19.51 -23.72
C PRO A 16 8.42 -19.77 -22.28
N VAL A 17 8.32 -18.70 -21.50
CA VAL A 17 7.87 -18.81 -20.11
C VAL A 17 6.35 -18.65 -20.08
N GLU A 18 5.66 -19.73 -19.78
CA GLU A 18 4.21 -19.77 -19.55
C GLU A 18 3.97 -19.99 -18.04
N ASP A 19 3.18 -19.11 -17.42
CA ASP A 19 2.72 -19.21 -16.02
C ASP A 19 3.81 -19.42 -14.95
N LEU A 20 4.68 -18.41 -14.78
CA LEU A 20 5.76 -18.43 -13.80
C LEU A 20 5.24 -18.48 -12.34
N GLN A 21 5.65 -19.51 -11.57
CA GLN A 21 5.42 -19.59 -10.12
C GLN A 21 6.75 -19.44 -9.37
N VAL A 22 6.86 -18.43 -8.50
CA VAL A 22 8.04 -18.20 -7.67
C VAL A 22 7.97 -19.07 -6.41
N LYS A 23 8.94 -19.96 -6.23
CA LYS A 23 9.10 -20.80 -5.02
C LYS A 23 10.33 -20.33 -4.23
N PHE A 24 10.23 -20.32 -2.92
CA PHE A 24 11.32 -19.95 -2.02
C PHE A 24 11.72 -21.19 -1.22
N GLU A 25 13.01 -21.48 -1.19
CA GLU A 25 13.60 -22.55 -0.39
C GLU A 25 14.43 -21.93 0.74
N ASN A 26 14.38 -22.54 1.93
CA ASN A 26 15.29 -22.20 3.02
C ASN A 26 16.53 -23.11 3.01
N GLU A 27 17.54 -22.77 3.81
CA GLU A 27 18.81 -23.51 3.93
C GLU A 27 18.63 -24.99 4.36
N THR A 28 17.45 -25.35 4.88
CA THR A 28 17.07 -26.70 5.30
C THR A 28 16.25 -27.46 4.26
N GLY A 29 16.10 -26.92 3.04
CA GLY A 29 15.36 -27.55 1.93
C GLY A 29 13.83 -27.52 2.08
N GLY A 30 13.31 -26.78 3.05
CA GLY A 30 11.88 -26.58 3.25
C GLY A 30 11.33 -25.51 2.31
N LEU A 31 10.19 -25.81 1.70
CA LEU A 31 9.43 -24.84 0.92
C LEU A 31 8.80 -23.81 1.87
N ILE A 32 9.24 -22.56 1.78
CA ILE A 32 8.63 -21.43 2.50
C ILE A 32 7.66 -20.69 1.59
N LYS A 33 6.52 -20.29 2.17
CA LYS A 33 5.61 -19.35 1.51
C LYS A 33 6.37 -18.05 1.28
N SER A 34 6.23 -17.49 0.07
CA SER A 34 6.89 -16.26 -0.36
C SER A 34 6.97 -15.19 0.74
N PRO A 35 8.13 -14.52 0.93
CA PRO A 35 8.18 -13.23 1.59
C PRO A 35 7.36 -12.26 0.73
N ARG A 36 6.07 -12.17 1.05
CA ARG A 36 5.03 -11.27 0.53
C ARG A 36 5.48 -10.39 -0.65
N SER A 37 5.48 -10.91 -1.87
CA SER A 37 5.28 -10.08 -3.05
C SER A 37 3.81 -9.65 -3.08
N SER A 38 3.48 -8.54 -2.41
CA SER A 38 2.16 -7.93 -2.55
C SER A 38 2.17 -6.94 -3.70
N TYR A 39 2.29 -7.43 -4.94
CA TYR A 39 1.61 -6.77 -6.05
C TYR A 39 0.16 -7.22 -6.05
N SER A 40 -0.59 -6.70 -5.08
CA SER A 40 -2.04 -6.62 -5.17
C SER A 40 -2.37 -5.21 -5.61
N ASP A 41 -2.40 -4.96 -6.92
CA ASP A 41 -3.31 -3.96 -7.49
C ASP A 41 -4.74 -4.48 -7.32
N THR A 42 -5.17 -4.52 -6.07
CA THR A 42 -6.53 -4.81 -5.70
C THR A 42 -6.84 -3.78 -4.65
N THR A 43 -7.52 -2.72 -5.09
CA THR A 43 -8.34 -1.83 -4.27
C THR A 43 -8.98 -2.66 -3.16
N SER A 44 -8.33 -2.72 -2.00
CA SER A 44 -8.80 -3.56 -0.91
C SER A 44 -10.08 -2.91 -0.43
N ASN A 45 -11.22 -3.53 -0.72
CA ASN A 45 -12.55 -3.07 -0.32
C ASN A 45 -12.77 -3.24 1.21
N GLU A 46 -11.67 -3.32 1.96
CA GLU A 46 -11.61 -3.45 3.41
C GLU A 46 -11.91 -2.07 4.00
N HIS A 47 -13.01 -2.02 4.74
CA HIS A 47 -13.46 -0.81 5.40
C HIS A 47 -13.79 -1.12 6.86
N PHE A 48 -13.63 -0.12 7.70
CA PHE A 48 -14.04 -0.16 9.09
C PHE A 48 -15.38 0.55 9.27
N ASP A 49 -16.12 0.13 10.30
CA ASP A 49 -17.17 0.93 10.90
C ASP A 49 -16.56 1.89 11.95
N VAL A 50 -17.41 2.64 12.65
CA VAL A 50 -16.96 3.61 13.67
C VAL A 50 -16.21 2.93 14.82
N LYS A 51 -16.57 1.68 15.18
CA LYS A 51 -15.92 0.97 16.27
C LYS A 51 -14.56 0.43 15.83
N GLY A 52 -14.50 -0.21 14.66
CA GLY A 52 -13.27 -0.74 14.08
C GLY A 52 -12.24 0.34 13.82
N ILE A 53 -12.64 1.51 13.31
CA ILE A 53 -11.68 2.62 13.10
C ILE A 53 -11.22 3.23 14.43
N ALA A 54 -12.09 3.25 15.45
CA ALA A 54 -11.72 3.71 16.79
C ALA A 54 -10.66 2.79 17.41
N GLU A 55 -10.85 1.47 17.32
CA GLU A 55 -9.87 0.47 17.74
C GLU A 55 -8.56 0.58 16.94
N PHE A 56 -8.66 0.72 15.62
CA PHE A 56 -7.51 0.84 14.73
C PHE A 56 -6.64 2.09 15.04
N LEU A 57 -7.27 3.22 15.34
CA LEU A 57 -6.58 4.47 15.67
C LEU A 57 -6.26 4.61 17.17
N GLY A 58 -6.67 3.66 18.02
CA GLY A 58 -6.52 3.76 19.47
C GLY A 58 -7.32 4.90 20.11
N MET A 59 -8.44 5.30 19.49
CA MET A 59 -9.29 6.41 19.92
C MET A 59 -10.64 5.92 20.46
N LYS A 60 -11.35 6.76 21.21
CA LYS A 60 -12.76 6.49 21.58
C LYS A 60 -13.68 6.77 20.39
N PRO A 61 -14.79 6.02 20.21
CA PRO A 61 -15.77 6.27 19.14
C PRO A 61 -16.32 7.71 19.12
N SER A 62 -16.48 8.34 20.29
CA SER A 62 -16.88 9.76 20.39
C SER A 62 -15.89 10.71 19.71
N GLY A 63 -14.59 10.44 19.82
CA GLY A 63 -13.54 11.18 19.13
C GLY A 63 -13.64 11.04 17.62
N ILE A 64 -13.93 9.82 17.13
CA ILE A 64 -14.17 9.58 15.70
C ILE A 64 -15.36 10.39 15.19
N TYR A 65 -16.48 10.42 15.91
CA TYR A 65 -17.61 11.29 15.54
C TYR A 65 -17.23 12.77 15.51
N GLY A 66 -16.40 13.23 16.44
CA GLY A 66 -15.85 14.58 16.43
C GLY A 66 -15.01 14.88 15.18
N LEU A 67 -14.16 13.94 14.76
CA LEU A 67 -13.36 14.06 13.53
C LEU A 67 -14.23 14.07 12.28
N VAL A 68 -15.24 13.19 12.23
CA VAL A 68 -16.21 13.11 11.12
C VAL A 68 -16.98 14.42 11.00
N HIS A 69 -17.51 14.94 12.10
CA HIS A 69 -18.25 16.21 12.13
C HIS A 69 -17.40 17.38 11.65
N LYS A 70 -16.13 17.44 12.09
CA LYS A 70 -15.15 18.46 11.67
C LYS A 70 -14.56 18.19 10.28
N ARG A 71 -14.95 17.10 9.60
CA ARG A 71 -14.40 16.65 8.31
C ARG A 71 -12.87 16.50 8.31
N LYS A 72 -12.30 16.08 9.44
CA LYS A 72 -10.85 15.88 9.62
C LYS A 72 -10.38 14.46 9.32
N ILE A 73 -11.29 13.51 9.18
CA ILE A 73 -11.00 12.11 8.85
C ILE A 73 -11.73 11.72 7.55
N PRO A 74 -11.06 11.04 6.60
CA PRO A 74 -11.70 10.53 5.39
C PRO A 74 -12.79 9.51 5.76
N HIS A 75 -14.00 9.70 5.24
CA HIS A 75 -15.12 8.82 5.49
C HIS A 75 -16.13 8.87 4.35
N ILE A 76 -16.91 7.81 4.19
CA ILE A 76 -18.07 7.77 3.30
C ILE A 76 -19.32 7.61 4.15
N LYS A 77 -20.33 8.45 3.90
CA LYS A 77 -21.64 8.35 4.55
C LYS A 77 -22.65 7.76 3.56
N LYS A 78 -23.31 6.67 3.94
CA LYS A 78 -24.46 6.11 3.21
C LYS A 78 -25.62 5.95 4.19
N GLY A 79 -26.61 6.83 4.07
CA GLY A 79 -27.74 6.90 5.01
C GLY A 79 -27.26 7.16 6.44
N LYS A 80 -27.56 6.22 7.35
CA LYS A 80 -27.18 6.27 8.77
C LYS A 80 -25.83 5.62 9.09
N ARG A 81 -25.12 5.08 8.09
CA ARG A 81 -23.85 4.36 8.28
C ARG A 81 -22.66 5.17 7.77
N LEU A 82 -21.53 5.02 8.47
CA LEU A 82 -20.23 5.58 8.13
C LEU A 82 -19.26 4.44 7.79
N TYR A 83 -18.48 4.65 6.73
CA TYR A 83 -17.52 3.69 6.20
C TYR A 83 -16.15 4.36 6.15
N PHE A 84 -15.13 3.69 6.69
CA PHE A 84 -13.75 4.17 6.71
C PHE A 84 -12.87 3.19 5.95
N PHE A 85 -12.60 3.52 4.71
CA PHE A 85 -11.79 2.68 3.83
C PHE A 85 -10.32 2.70 4.28
N LYS A 86 -9.75 1.50 4.45
CA LYS A 86 -8.43 1.33 5.06
C LYS A 86 -7.32 2.03 4.28
N ASP A 87 -7.34 1.93 2.95
CA ASP A 87 -6.41 2.63 2.05
C ASP A 87 -6.46 4.15 2.27
N LYS A 88 -7.66 4.74 2.34
CA LYS A 88 -7.83 6.19 2.56
C LYS A 88 -7.39 6.63 3.94
N ILE A 89 -7.61 5.80 4.95
CA ILE A 89 -7.15 6.09 6.31
C ILE A 89 -5.62 6.01 6.39
N LEU A 90 -5.00 5.00 5.78
CA LEU A 90 -3.54 4.87 5.76
C LEU A 90 -2.88 6.02 5.01
N ASP A 91 -3.43 6.42 3.87
CA ASP A 91 -2.97 7.58 3.11
C ASP A 91 -3.12 8.88 3.93
N TRP A 92 -4.25 9.05 4.60
CA TRP A 92 -4.46 10.18 5.50
C TRP A 92 -3.49 10.22 6.69
N LEU A 93 -3.14 9.07 7.26
CA LEU A 93 -2.12 8.97 8.31
C LEU A 93 -0.73 9.37 7.78
N ARG A 94 -0.37 8.95 6.55
CA ARG A 94 0.90 9.33 5.91
C ARG A 94 0.97 10.84 5.67
N ASN A 95 -0.11 11.42 5.15
CA ASN A 95 -0.20 12.85 4.84
C ASN A 95 -0.36 13.73 6.09
N GLY A 96 -0.74 13.14 7.22
CA GLY A 96 -0.82 13.83 8.52
C GLY A 96 0.52 13.89 9.26
N ASN A 97 1.57 13.29 8.71
CA ASN A 97 2.90 13.37 9.30
C ASN A 97 3.47 14.78 9.09
N VAL A 98 4.20 15.27 10.09
CA VAL A 98 5.03 16.46 9.90
C VAL A 98 6.31 15.96 9.25
N ASP A 99 6.61 16.48 8.05
CA ASP A 99 7.83 16.11 7.32
C ASP A 99 9.04 16.26 8.23
N THR A 100 9.89 15.23 8.26
CA THR A 100 11.15 15.31 8.99
C THR A 100 12.11 16.23 8.25
N ASP A 101 13.17 16.70 8.93
CA ASP A 101 14.21 17.50 8.27
C ASP A 101 14.77 16.80 7.03
N GLN A 102 14.88 15.46 7.06
CA GLN A 102 15.34 14.67 5.92
C GLN A 102 14.32 14.66 4.76
N ASP A 103 13.03 14.57 5.05
CA ASP A 103 11.98 14.62 4.03
C ASP A 103 11.98 15.98 3.32
N ILE A 104 12.16 17.06 4.08
CA ILE A 104 12.29 18.43 3.55
C ILE A 104 13.54 18.56 2.67
N GLN A 105 14.69 18.04 3.11
CA GLN A 105 15.91 18.04 2.28
C GLN A 105 15.73 17.25 0.98
N ASN A 106 15.10 16.07 1.05
CA ASN A 106 14.81 15.25 -0.12
C ASN A 106 13.89 15.97 -1.13
N GLN A 107 12.84 16.64 -0.64
CA GLN A 107 11.95 17.46 -1.45
C GLN A 107 12.70 18.63 -2.10
N ALA A 108 13.61 19.30 -1.37
CA ALA A 108 14.43 20.37 -1.91
C ALA A 108 15.38 19.85 -3.03
N ASP A 109 16.06 18.72 -2.79
CA ASP A 109 16.94 18.08 -3.77
C ASP A 109 16.17 17.61 -5.02
N GLU A 110 14.97 17.08 -4.85
CA GLU A 110 14.08 16.72 -5.96
C GLU A 110 13.65 17.96 -6.76
N TYR A 111 13.28 19.04 -6.09
CA TYR A 111 12.92 20.30 -6.73
C TYR A 111 14.08 20.85 -7.58
N LEU A 112 15.30 20.89 -7.02
CA LEU A 112 16.51 21.32 -7.72
C LEU A 112 16.85 20.43 -8.92
N ARG A 113 16.61 19.11 -8.84
CA ARG A 113 16.80 18.17 -9.95
C ARG A 113 15.82 18.41 -11.09
N ASN A 114 14.54 18.67 -10.77
CA ASN A 114 13.48 18.85 -11.75
C ASN A 114 13.45 20.26 -12.36
N HIS A 115 13.93 21.27 -11.64
CA HIS A 115 13.94 22.68 -12.07
C HIS A 115 15.35 23.21 -12.34
N LYS A 116 16.24 22.34 -12.83
CA LYS A 116 17.57 22.76 -13.23
C LYS A 116 17.48 23.88 -14.29
N VAL A 117 18.00 25.04 -13.93
CA VAL A 117 18.40 26.15 -14.83
C VAL A 117 19.65 25.74 -15.61
#